data_AF-A0A1M4UJ20-F1
#
_entry.id   AF-A0A1M4UJ20-F1
#
_cell.length_a   1.000
_cell.length_b   1.000
_cell.length_c   1.000
_cell.angle_alpha   90.00
_cell.angle_beta   90.00
_cell.angle_gamma   90.00
#
_symmetry.space_group_name_H-M   'P 1'
#
loop_
_entity.id
_entity.type
_entity.pdbx_description
1 polymer ?
#
loop_
_entity_poly.entity_id
_entity_poly.type
_entity_poly.pdbx_seq_one_letter_code
_entity_poly.pdbx_strand_id
1 'polypeptide(L)'
;MIFLLIIIGAILIIFNMKALKKENKNFDNVFNEKIDNITEVNLEIGELRREFGETIFELQCDIEKLKKENLFLHNELLKINGKSFDNKRDHNFQNEYKIDENEAFNLKELDNKNQLDNMAKDKVDKIKELLDKGLRIDEICQKTSSGKGEVLLIKGLYKK
;
A
#
# COMPACT_ATOMS: atom_id res chain seq x y z
N MET A 1 68.07 -14.02 -9.55
CA MET A 1 66.89 -13.30 -10.11
C MET A 1 65.56 -13.88 -9.66
N ILE A 2 65.31 -15.21 -9.74
CA ILE A 2 64.04 -15.84 -9.31
C ILE A 2 63.64 -15.46 -7.87
N PHE A 3 64.57 -15.53 -6.92
CA PHE A 3 64.28 -15.22 -5.50
C PHE A 3 63.83 -13.78 -5.28
N LEU A 4 64.35 -12.84 -6.09
CA LEU A 4 64.00 -11.42 -6.01
C LEU A 4 62.57 -11.17 -6.52
N LEU A 5 62.16 -11.89 -7.57
CA LEU A 5 60.78 -11.89 -8.05
C LEU A 5 59.79 -12.44 -7.01
N ILE A 6 60.16 -13.54 -6.34
CA ILE A 6 59.31 -14.17 -5.32
C ILE A 6 59.10 -13.22 -4.13
N ILE A 7 60.15 -12.53 -3.70
CA ILE A 7 60.07 -11.55 -2.58
C ILE A 7 59.18 -10.37 -2.95
N ILE A 8 59.32 -9.81 -4.16
CA ILE A 8 58.48 -8.70 -4.62
C ILE A 8 57.02 -9.13 -4.74
N GLY A 9 56.74 -10.34 -5.23
CA GLY A 9 55.40 -10.90 -5.27
C GLY A 9 54.78 -11.08 -3.88
N ALA A 10 55.56 -11.59 -2.92
CA ALA A 10 55.11 -11.73 -1.53
C ALA A 10 54.82 -10.37 -0.87
N ILE A 11 55.66 -9.37 -1.12
CA ILE A 11 55.45 -7.99 -0.63
C ILE A 11 54.17 -7.40 -1.21
N LEU A 12 53.93 -7.56 -2.52
CA LEU A 12 52.71 -7.09 -3.18
C LEU A 12 51.44 -7.75 -2.61
N ILE A 13 51.47 -9.06 -2.36
CA ILE A 13 50.35 -9.79 -1.75
C ILE A 13 50.05 -9.26 -0.34
N ILE A 14 51.08 -9.06 0.49
CA ILE A 14 50.93 -8.53 1.84
C ILE A 14 50.37 -7.11 1.80
N PHE A 15 50.88 -6.26 0.90
CA PHE A 15 50.44 -4.87 0.77
C PHE A 15 48.98 -4.79 0.32
N ASN A 16 48.57 -5.63 -0.63
CA ASN A 16 47.21 -5.69 -1.14
C ASN A 16 46.22 -6.22 -0.09
N MET A 17 46.57 -7.29 0.65
CA MET A 17 45.76 -7.78 1.77
C MET A 17 45.59 -6.72 2.87
N LYS A 18 46.64 -5.95 3.17
CA LYS A 18 46.59 -4.90 4.19
C LYS A 18 45.71 -3.72 3.75
N ALA A 19 45.69 -3.40 2.45
CA ALA A 19 44.79 -2.39 1.90
C ALA A 19 43.32 -2.84 1.98
N LEU A 20 43.00 -4.08 1.59
CA LEU A 20 41.67 -4.68 1.70
C LEU A 20 41.16 -4.70 3.16
N LYS A 21 42.03 -5.00 4.13
CA LYS A 21 41.65 -5.06 5.55
C LYS A 21 41.54 -3.69 6.23
N LYS A 22 42.02 -2.61 5.60
CA LYS A 22 41.90 -1.24 6.13
C LYS A 22 40.51 -0.64 5.86
N GLU A 23 39.78 -1.18 4.88
CA GLU A 23 38.39 -0.83 4.59
C GLU A 23 37.40 -1.64 5.44
N ASN A 24 37.58 -1.65 6.78
CA ASN A 24 36.60 -2.22 7.71
C ASN A 24 35.32 -1.35 7.83
N LYS A 25 34.74 -0.99 6.68
CA LYS A 25 33.33 -0.56 6.58
C LYS A 25 32.46 -1.80 6.67
N ASN A 26 32.56 -2.54 7.78
CA ASN A 26 31.60 -3.59 8.03
C ASN A 26 30.22 -2.91 8.13
N PHE A 27 29.21 -3.51 7.51
CA PHE A 27 27.84 -3.02 7.55
C PHE A 27 27.41 -2.74 8.98
N ASP A 28 27.80 -3.61 9.92
CA ASP A 28 27.51 -3.45 11.35
C ASP A 28 28.05 -2.14 11.93
N ASN A 29 29.26 -1.73 11.56
CA ASN A 29 29.84 -0.48 12.06
C ASN A 29 29.07 0.73 11.52
N VAL A 30 28.71 0.70 10.23
CA VAL A 30 27.93 1.78 9.59
C VAL A 30 26.50 1.82 10.13
N PHE A 31 25.92 0.66 10.40
CA PHE A 31 24.58 0.51 10.95
C PHE A 31 24.50 1.04 12.38
N ASN A 32 25.43 0.62 13.25
CA ASN A 32 25.49 1.08 14.63
C ASN A 32 25.78 2.59 14.68
N GLU A 33 26.70 3.10 13.86
CA GLU A 33 26.95 4.54 13.74
C GLU A 33 25.67 5.28 13.31
N LYS A 34 24.90 4.77 12.35
CA LYS A 34 23.65 5.41 11.95
C LYS A 34 22.56 5.34 13.02
N ILE A 35 22.47 4.26 13.78
CA ILE A 35 21.52 4.12 14.89
C ILE A 35 21.85 5.11 16.00
N ASP A 36 23.12 5.19 16.40
CA ASP A 36 23.55 6.08 17.48
C ASP A 36 23.37 7.56 17.12
N ASN A 37 23.37 7.88 15.82
CA ASN A 37 23.13 9.23 15.30
C ASN A 37 21.68 9.48 14.82
N ILE A 38 20.72 8.59 15.12
CA ILE A 38 19.31 8.87 14.84
C ILE A 38 18.82 9.98 15.79
N THR A 39 18.39 11.09 15.19
CA THR A 39 17.73 12.18 15.91
C THR A 39 16.23 11.93 16.02
N GLU A 40 15.57 12.62 16.95
CA GLU A 40 14.11 12.62 17.08
C GLU A 40 13.40 12.99 15.77
N VAL A 41 13.95 13.95 15.01
CA VAL A 41 13.44 14.31 13.67
C VAL A 41 13.56 13.15 12.68
N ASN A 42 14.66 12.40 12.70
CA ASN A 42 14.81 11.21 11.84
C ASN A 42 13.80 10.12 12.20
N LEU A 43 13.48 9.97 13.49
CA LEU A 43 12.48 9.04 13.98
C LEU A 43 11.08 9.45 13.50
N GLU A 44 10.70 10.71 13.67
CA GLU A 44 9.41 11.26 13.25
C GLU A 44 9.22 11.13 11.72
N ILE A 45 10.25 11.41 10.92
CA ILE A 45 10.23 11.16 9.47
C ILE A 45 10.05 9.67 9.16
N GLY A 46 10.64 8.78 9.96
CA GLY A 46 10.48 7.34 9.83
C GLY A 46 9.05 6.89 10.10
N GLU A 47 8.44 7.39 11.18
CA GLU A 47 7.04 7.12 11.50
C GLU A 47 6.10 7.64 10.41
N LEU A 48 6.34 8.86 9.93
CA LEU A 48 5.58 9.46 8.84
C LEU A 48 5.66 8.61 7.55
N ARG A 49 6.86 8.11 7.21
CA ARG A 49 7.03 7.20 6.05
C ARG A 49 6.29 5.88 6.25
N ARG A 50 6.26 5.34 7.47
CA ARG A 50 5.50 4.11 7.77
C ARG A 50 4.01 4.34 7.54
N GLU A 51 3.46 5.42 8.09
CA GLU A 51 2.03 5.75 7.95
C GLU A 51 1.64 5.98 6.49
N PHE A 52 2.47 6.71 5.73
CA PHE A 52 2.24 6.88 4.29
C PHE A 52 2.38 5.56 3.52
N GLY A 53 3.35 4.72 3.87
CA GLY A 53 3.54 3.41 3.26
C GLY A 53 2.31 2.50 3.46
N GLU A 54 1.76 2.47 4.67
CA GLU A 54 0.53 1.74 4.99
C GLU A 54 -0.65 2.29 4.18
N THR A 55 -0.84 3.61 4.15
CA THR A 55 -1.92 4.25 3.39
C THR A 55 -1.81 3.97 1.88
N ILE A 56 -0.62 4.09 1.30
CA ILE A 56 -0.38 3.80 -0.13
C ILE A 56 -0.65 2.33 -0.43
N PHE A 57 -0.24 1.43 0.46
CA PHE A 57 -0.48 0.00 0.32
C PHE A 57 -1.98 -0.33 0.34
N GLU A 58 -2.74 0.23 1.28
CA GLU A 58 -4.20 0.06 1.34
C GLU A 58 -4.88 0.55 0.05
N LEU A 59 -4.49 1.74 -0.44
CA LEU A 59 -5.00 2.26 -1.71
C LEU A 59 -4.68 1.34 -2.89
N GLN A 60 -3.47 0.76 -2.93
CA GLN A 60 -3.09 -0.22 -3.95
C GLN A 60 -3.97 -1.48 -3.88
N CYS A 61 -4.24 -1.98 -2.68
CA CYS A 61 -5.15 -3.12 -2.50
C CYS A 61 -6.57 -2.80 -2.99
N ASP A 62 -7.08 -1.61 -2.69
CA ASP A 62 -8.43 -1.22 -3.09
C ASP A 62 -8.54 -1.00 -4.61
N ILE A 63 -7.52 -0.42 -5.25
CA ILE A 63 -7.42 -0.35 -6.72
C ILE A 63 -7.42 -1.76 -7.32
N GLU A 64 -6.69 -2.71 -6.73
CA GLU A 64 -6.65 -4.09 -7.22
C GLU A 64 -8.00 -4.79 -7.08
N LYS A 65 -8.72 -4.60 -5.95
CA LYS A 65 -10.08 -5.13 -5.75
C LYS A 65 -11.04 -4.57 -6.80
N LEU A 66 -11.06 -3.25 -7.00
CA LEU A 66 -11.92 -2.60 -7.99
C LEU A 66 -11.60 -3.08 -9.42
N LYS A 67 -10.32 -3.29 -9.74
CA LYS A 67 -9.91 -3.84 -11.03
C LYS A 67 -10.44 -5.27 -11.22
N LYS A 68 -10.36 -6.12 -10.19
CA LYS A 68 -10.87 -7.50 -10.23
C LYS A 68 -12.39 -7.53 -10.36
N GLU A 69 -13.10 -6.66 -9.64
CA GLU A 69 -14.55 -6.55 -9.70
C GLU A 69 -15.03 -6.09 -11.08
N ASN A 70 -14.42 -5.06 -11.66
CA ASN A 70 -14.72 -4.62 -13.03
C ASN A 70 -14.46 -5.73 -14.06
N LEU A 71 -13.38 -6.49 -13.91
CA LEU A 71 -13.08 -7.64 -14.77
C LEU A 71 -14.15 -8.74 -14.63
N PHE A 72 -14.59 -9.03 -13.40
CA PHE A 72 -15.64 -9.99 -13.14
C PHE A 72 -16.97 -9.56 -13.80
N LEU A 73 -17.38 -8.31 -13.59
CA LEU A 73 -18.61 -7.76 -14.15
C LEU A 73 -18.59 -7.77 -15.68
N HIS A 74 -17.47 -7.38 -16.29
CA HIS A 74 -17.29 -7.45 -17.74
C HIS A 74 -17.45 -8.88 -18.28
N ASN A 75 -16.85 -9.86 -17.60
CA ASN A 75 -16.96 -11.26 -17.98
C ASN A 75 -18.38 -11.82 -17.77
N GLU A 76 -19.10 -11.36 -16.74
CA GLU A 76 -20.48 -11.76 -16.48
C GLU A 76 -21.43 -11.21 -17.55
N LEU A 77 -21.27 -9.93 -17.93
CA LEU A 77 -22.01 -9.31 -19.04
C LEU A 77 -21.78 -10.04 -20.38
N LEU A 78 -20.54 -10.46 -20.65
CA LEU A 78 -20.23 -11.25 -21.85
C LEU A 78 -20.91 -12.62 -21.85
N LYS A 79 -21.01 -13.29 -20.69
CA LYS A 79 -21.73 -14.57 -20.55
C LYS A 79 -23.23 -14.42 -20.75
N ILE A 80 -23.83 -13.35 -20.23
CA ILE A 80 -25.27 -13.08 -20.34
C ILE A 80 -25.66 -12.76 -21.80
N ASN A 81 -24.82 -12.02 -22.52
CA ASN A 81 -25.09 -11.65 -23.93
C ASN A 81 -24.82 -12.77 -24.96
N GLY A 82 -24.59 -14.01 -24.52
CA GLY A 82 -24.53 -15.19 -25.40
C GLY A 82 -23.42 -15.19 -26.44
N LYS A 83 -22.47 -14.26 -26.37
CA LYS A 83 -21.27 -14.26 -27.22
C LYS A 83 -20.20 -15.06 -26.51
N SER A 84 -20.19 -16.38 -26.75
CA SER A 84 -19.07 -17.24 -26.39
C SER A 84 -17.82 -16.79 -27.16
N PHE A 85 -17.00 -15.95 -26.52
CA PHE A 85 -15.66 -15.68 -27.02
C PHE A 85 -14.76 -16.82 -26.55
N ASP A 86 -14.41 -17.69 -27.49
CA ASP A 86 -13.37 -18.70 -27.30
C ASP A 86 -12.08 -18.03 -26.81
N ASN A 87 -11.63 -18.48 -25.64
CA ASN A 87 -10.35 -18.10 -25.06
C ASN A 87 -9.19 -18.57 -25.95
N LYS A 88 -8.78 -17.74 -26.91
CA LYS A 88 -7.40 -17.74 -27.38
C LYS A 88 -6.68 -16.60 -26.70
N ARG A 89 -5.72 -17.01 -25.87
CA ARG A 89 -4.77 -16.16 -25.16
C ARG A 89 -4.09 -15.27 -26.18
N ASP A 90 -4.30 -13.97 -26.09
CA ASP A 90 -3.39 -13.00 -26.70
C ASP A 90 -3.07 -11.90 -25.69
N HIS A 91 -1.83 -11.96 -25.23
CA HIS A 91 -1.12 -10.83 -24.64
C HIS A 91 -1.07 -9.71 -25.70
N ASN A 92 -2.06 -8.82 -25.73
CA ASN A 92 -1.90 -7.47 -26.27
C ASN A 92 -3.03 -6.57 -25.78
N PHE A 93 -2.74 -5.83 -24.71
CA PHE A 93 -3.54 -4.70 -24.25
C PHE A 93 -3.27 -3.52 -25.22
N GLN A 94 -4.05 -3.43 -26.30
CA GLN A 94 -4.19 -2.20 -27.06
C GLN A 94 -5.61 -1.67 -26.83
N ASN A 95 -5.69 -0.60 -26.04
CA ASN A 95 -6.88 0.21 -25.88
C ASN A 95 -7.24 0.86 -27.22
N GLU A 96 -8.40 0.53 -27.77
CA GLU A 96 -9.15 1.44 -28.63
C GLU A 96 -10.59 1.48 -28.11
N TYR A 97 -10.87 2.46 -27.25
CA TYR A 97 -12.22 2.73 -26.76
C TYR A 97 -12.97 3.48 -27.86
N LYS A 98 -13.81 2.77 -28.62
CA LYS A 98 -14.85 3.42 -29.44
C LYS A 98 -16.08 3.58 -28.55
N ILE A 99 -16.32 4.82 -28.11
CA ILE A 99 -17.55 5.21 -27.45
C ILE A 99 -18.60 5.33 -28.55
N ASP A 100 -19.61 4.45 -28.52
CA ASP A 100 -20.84 4.63 -29.29
C ASP A 100 -21.82 5.43 -28.41
N GLU A 101 -22.17 6.64 -28.85
CA GLU A 101 -22.86 7.66 -28.04
C GLU A 101 -24.39 7.45 -27.89
N ASN A 102 -24.95 6.29 -28.23
CA ASN A 102 -26.42 6.14 -28.27
C ASN A 102 -26.96 4.85 -27.64
N GLU A 103 -26.82 4.68 -26.32
CA GLU A 103 -27.78 3.86 -25.56
C GLU A 103 -28.17 4.57 -24.27
N ALA A 104 -29.29 5.30 -24.33
CA ALA A 104 -29.93 5.88 -23.17
C ALA A 104 -30.50 4.76 -22.27
N PHE A 105 -29.73 4.40 -21.24
CA PHE A 105 -30.15 3.42 -20.24
C PHE A 105 -31.19 4.03 -19.29
N ASN A 106 -32.46 3.66 -19.47
CA ASN A 106 -33.53 4.03 -18.54
C ASN A 106 -33.39 3.24 -17.23
N LEU A 107 -32.74 3.84 -16.23
CA LEU A 107 -32.80 3.40 -14.84
C LEU A 107 -34.11 3.89 -14.21
N LYS A 108 -35.07 2.99 -14.03
CA LYS A 108 -36.13 3.19 -13.04
C LYS A 108 -35.46 3.20 -11.66
N GLU A 109 -35.39 4.37 -11.02
CA GLU A 109 -35.03 4.51 -9.61
C GLU A 109 -35.98 3.66 -8.76
N LEU A 110 -35.48 2.53 -8.26
CA LEU A 110 -36.16 1.73 -7.25
C LEU A 110 -35.61 2.14 -5.88
N ASP A 111 -36.27 3.10 -5.25
CA ASP A 111 -36.62 3.24 -3.82
C ASP A 111 -35.70 2.66 -2.70
N ASN A 112 -34.38 2.57 -2.90
CA ASN A 112 -33.45 1.95 -1.93
C ASN A 112 -32.51 2.94 -1.21
N LYS A 113 -32.74 4.25 -1.38
CA LYS A 113 -31.88 5.30 -0.81
C LYS A 113 -32.04 5.43 0.71
N ASN A 114 -33.25 5.20 1.22
CA ASN A 114 -33.59 5.42 2.62
C ASN A 114 -33.03 4.36 3.60
N GLN A 115 -32.69 3.15 3.14
CA GLN A 115 -32.13 2.12 4.04
C GLN A 115 -30.61 2.27 4.24
N LEU A 116 -29.89 2.67 3.19
CA LEU A 116 -28.43 2.84 3.24
C LEU A 116 -28.01 4.03 4.12
N ASP A 117 -28.75 5.14 4.03
CA ASP A 117 -28.48 6.35 4.82
C ASP A 117 -28.65 6.13 6.34
N ASN A 118 -29.59 5.28 6.74
CA ASN A 118 -29.82 4.96 8.15
C ASN A 118 -28.72 4.07 8.74
N MET A 119 -28.21 3.11 7.97
CA MET A 119 -27.15 2.21 8.43
C MET A 119 -25.79 2.92 8.58
N ALA A 120 -25.49 3.86 7.67
CA ALA A 120 -24.28 4.67 7.75
C ALA A 120 -24.30 5.61 8.97
N LYS A 121 -25.47 6.20 9.28
CA LYS A 121 -25.65 7.08 10.43
C LYS A 121 -25.45 6.35 11.76
N ASP A 122 -26.01 5.15 11.92
CA ASP A 122 -25.85 4.33 13.12
C ASP A 122 -24.38 3.97 13.39
N LYS A 123 -23.59 3.70 12.33
CA LYS A 123 -22.16 3.40 12.48
C LYS A 123 -21.37 4.62 12.97
N VAL A 124 -21.67 5.80 12.43
CA VAL A 124 -21.04 7.07 12.82
C VAL A 124 -21.38 7.46 14.25
N ASP A 125 -22.64 7.34 14.65
CA ASP A 125 -23.09 7.67 16.01
C ASP A 125 -22.45 6.73 17.05
N LYS A 126 -22.31 5.44 16.72
CA LYS A 126 -21.63 4.46 17.58
C LYS A 126 -20.13 4.72 17.73
N ILE A 127 -19.45 5.12 16.66
CA ILE A 127 -18.02 5.50 16.70
C ILE A 127 -17.85 6.76 17.56
N LYS A 128 -18.75 7.73 17.43
CA LYS A 128 -18.75 8.94 18.25
C LYS A 128 -18.92 8.63 19.73
N GLU A 129 -19.88 7.79 20.12
CA GLU A 129 -20.10 7.41 21.52
C GLU A 129 -18.85 6.73 22.13
N LEU A 130 -18.14 5.90 21.35
CA LEU A 130 -16.92 5.24 21.80
C LEU A 130 -15.73 6.21 21.92
N LEU A 131 -15.66 7.23 21.05
CA LEU A 131 -14.69 8.32 21.15
C LEU A 131 -14.95 9.18 22.38
N ASP A 132 -16.21 9.52 22.68
CA ASP A 132 -16.61 10.31 23.86
C ASP A 132 -16.34 9.55 25.17
N LYS A 133 -16.43 8.21 25.16
CA LYS A 133 -16.04 7.34 26.26
C LYS A 133 -14.51 7.22 26.44
N GLY A 134 -13.71 7.86 25.58
CA GLY A 134 -12.25 7.90 25.69
C GLY A 134 -11.54 6.60 25.32
N LEU A 135 -12.19 5.69 24.57
CA LEU A 135 -11.54 4.46 24.12
C LEU A 135 -10.40 4.75 23.14
N ARG A 136 -9.40 3.86 23.13
CA ARG A 136 -8.30 3.97 22.17
C ARG A 136 -8.81 3.65 20.77
N ILE A 137 -8.27 4.34 19.77
CA ILE A 137 -8.70 4.23 18.37
C ILE A 137 -8.69 2.76 17.92
N ASP A 138 -7.68 1.98 18.32
CA ASP A 138 -7.54 0.58 17.96
C ASP A 138 -8.68 -0.30 18.56
N GLU A 139 -9.17 0.03 19.76
CA GLU A 139 -10.30 -0.66 20.40
C GLU A 139 -11.62 -0.33 19.71
N ILE A 140 -11.77 0.91 19.23
CA ILE A 140 -12.94 1.34 18.47
C ILE A 140 -12.98 0.59 17.14
N CYS A 141 -11.85 0.49 16.44
CA CYS A 141 -11.74 -0.23 15.17
C CYS A 141 -12.18 -1.69 15.32
N GLN A 142 -11.76 -2.36 16.41
CA GLN A 142 -12.18 -3.74 16.70
C GLN A 142 -13.68 -3.85 17.02
N LYS A 143 -14.26 -2.89 17.76
CA LYS A 143 -15.67 -2.93 18.15
C LYS A 143 -16.65 -2.54 17.06
N THR A 144 -16.25 -1.69 16.11
CA THR A 144 -17.12 -1.19 15.04
C THR A 144 -16.83 -1.85 13.70
N SER A 145 -15.85 -2.76 13.64
CA SER A 145 -15.33 -3.33 12.39
C SER A 145 -15.04 -2.23 11.36
N SER A 146 -14.49 -1.11 11.84
CA SER A 146 -14.14 0.05 11.04
C SER A 146 -12.64 0.11 10.82
N GLY A 147 -12.25 0.62 9.65
CA GLY A 147 -10.85 0.97 9.39
C GLY A 147 -10.39 2.12 10.29
N LYS A 148 -9.12 2.13 10.65
CA LYS A 148 -8.50 3.21 11.45
C LYS A 148 -8.67 4.58 10.79
N GLY A 149 -8.59 4.62 9.46
CA GLY A 149 -8.89 5.79 8.65
C GLY A 149 -10.33 6.30 8.83
N GLU A 150 -11.34 5.43 8.81
CA GLU A 150 -12.74 5.81 9.04
C GLU A 150 -12.93 6.45 10.43
N VAL A 151 -12.37 5.82 11.46
CA VAL A 151 -12.48 6.29 12.86
C VAL A 151 -11.78 7.65 13.04
N LEU A 152 -10.60 7.83 12.45
CA LEU A 152 -9.85 9.09 12.48
C LEU A 152 -10.59 10.20 11.72
N LEU A 153 -11.20 9.89 10.59
CA LEU A 153 -11.96 10.84 9.78
C LEU A 153 -13.21 11.32 10.52
N ILE A 154 -13.94 10.42 11.19
CA ILE A 154 -15.06 10.76 12.07
C ILE A 154 -14.55 11.60 13.27
N LYS A 155 -13.46 11.19 13.92
CA LYS A 155 -12.85 11.98 15.01
C LYS A 155 -12.47 13.40 14.56
N GLY A 156 -11.98 13.56 13.33
CA GLY A 156 -11.60 14.86 12.76
C GLY A 156 -12.80 15.75 12.43
N LEU A 157 -13.86 15.17 11.85
CA LEU A 157 -15.07 15.90 11.46
C LEU A 157 -15.95 16.31 12.65
N TYR A 158 -15.94 15.55 13.74
CA TYR A 158 -16.78 15.79 14.92
C TYR A 158 -16.07 16.52 16.08
N LYS A 159 -14.81 16.91 15.91
CA LYS A 159 -14.17 17.92 16.76
C LYS A 159 -14.76 19.29 16.43
N LYS A 160 -15.81 19.67 17.15
CA LYS A 160 -16.25 21.07 17.23
C LYS A 160 -15.77 21.67 18.53
#